data_AF-A0AAV1FL13-F1
#
_entry.id   AF-A0AAV1FL13-F1
#
_cell.length_a   1.000
_cell.length_b   1.000
_cell.length_c   1.000
_cell.angle_alpha   90.00
_cell.angle_beta   90.00
_cell.angle_gamma   90.00
#
_symmetry.space_group_name_H-M   'P 1'
#
loop_
_entity.id
_entity.type
_entity.pdbx_description
1 polymer ?
#
loop_
_entity_poly.entity_id
_entity_poly.type
_entity_poly.pdbx_seq_one_letter_code
_entity_poly.pdbx_strand_id
1 'polypeptide(L)'
;MEIWAKPPRFWLEYMDCVWRVLSINRAVKMNDFDGYKAVINAMPDLFVCSDQQNYARFLTYFGYFLEHIEETHPGAEKLLHAGAISVARSHIPGNRCHTDKMIEETAMKWLKSKSGSGTSSVGICGITSNYGASQRHILIAHAKGEFVEKMWNMVGCQSNHSENQQRDLRPREIIGLRSKCSAQ
;
A
#
# COMPACT_ATOMS: atom_id res chain seq x y z
N MET A 1 50.27 -5.14 9.04
CA MET A 1 48.89 -5.52 8.70
C MET A 1 48.00 -4.85 9.74
N GLU A 2 47.70 -3.57 9.55
CA GLU A 2 46.87 -2.81 10.48
C GLU A 2 45.44 -3.31 10.37
N ILE A 3 44.96 -3.93 11.45
CA ILE A 3 43.57 -4.30 11.59
C ILE A 3 42.83 -2.99 11.80
N TRP A 4 42.06 -2.54 10.79
CA TRP A 4 41.24 -1.34 10.80
C TRP A 4 40.15 -1.41 11.88
N ALA A 5 40.54 -1.27 13.14
CA ALA A 5 39.62 -1.17 14.26
C ALA A 5 38.88 0.17 14.15
N LYS A 6 37.56 0.10 13.95
CA LYS A 6 36.73 1.32 13.94
C LYS A 6 36.79 1.99 15.32
N PRO A 7 36.80 3.34 15.37
CA PRO A 7 36.88 4.05 16.65
C PRO A 7 35.66 3.71 17.53
N PRO A 8 35.77 3.71 18.87
CA PRO A 8 34.64 3.41 19.78
C PRO A 8 33.40 4.27 19.49
N ARG A 9 33.61 5.53 19.08
CA ARG A 9 32.55 6.46 18.67
C ARG A 9 31.68 5.92 17.54
N PHE A 10 32.28 5.25 16.56
CA PHE A 10 31.52 4.64 15.46
C PHE A 10 30.50 3.62 15.99
N TRP A 11 30.89 2.80 16.96
CA TRP A 11 30.01 1.78 17.52
C TRP A 11 28.88 2.39 18.36
N LEU A 12 29.15 3.47 19.08
CA LEU A 12 28.12 4.20 19.82
C LEU A 12 27.07 4.79 18.86
N GLU A 13 27.51 5.50 17.82
CA GLU A 13 26.61 6.06 16.80
C GLU A 13 25.82 4.96 16.07
N TYR A 14 26.46 3.83 15.77
CA TYR A 14 25.78 2.67 15.19
C TYR A 14 24.70 2.09 16.12
N MET A 15 25.01 1.94 17.41
CA MET A 15 24.05 1.43 18.39
C MET A 15 22.87 2.40 18.57
N ASP A 16 23.10 3.70 18.51
CA ASP A 16 22.01 4.71 18.54
C ASP A 16 21.06 4.56 17.34
N CYS A 17 21.61 4.35 16.13
CA CYS A 17 20.81 4.09 14.93
C CYS A 17 19.98 2.80 15.08
N VAL A 18 20.60 1.72 15.55
CA VAL A 18 19.91 0.44 15.83
C VAL A 18 18.79 0.65 16.86
N TRP A 19 19.06 1.40 17.92
CA TRP A 19 18.08 1.67 18.98
C TRP A 19 16.84 2.41 18.46
N ARG A 20 17.03 3.41 17.59
CA ARG A 20 15.90 4.13 16.96
C ARG A 20 15.05 3.19 16.09
N VAL A 21 15.69 2.32 15.30
CA VAL A 21 14.98 1.30 14.49
C VAL A 21 14.23 0.28 15.35
N LEU A 22 14.80 -0.15 16.47
CA LEU A 22 14.12 -1.06 17.39
C LEU A 22 12.96 -0.35 18.11
N SER A 23 13.13 0.92 18.46
CA SER A 23 12.12 1.74 19.14
C SER A 23 10.87 1.94 18.26
N ILE A 24 11.03 2.24 16.97
CA ILE A 24 9.88 2.35 16.05
C ILE A 24 9.18 1.00 15.86
N ASN A 25 9.94 -0.10 15.76
CA ASN A 25 9.36 -1.45 15.65
C ASN A 25 8.57 -1.82 16.92
N ARG A 26 9.10 -1.49 18.10
CA ARG A 26 8.38 -1.67 19.37
C ARG A 26 7.11 -0.83 19.39
N ALA A 27 7.20 0.44 19.03
CA ALA A 27 6.05 1.34 19.04
C ALA A 27 4.91 0.82 18.15
N VAL A 28 5.23 0.38 16.93
CA VAL A 28 4.25 -0.26 16.02
C VAL A 28 3.70 -1.55 16.61
N LYS A 29 4.56 -2.44 17.14
CA LYS A 29 4.09 -3.71 17.71
C LYS A 29 3.19 -3.54 18.94
N MET A 30 3.38 -2.48 19.70
CA MET A 30 2.59 -2.18 20.90
C MET A 30 1.44 -1.19 20.63
N ASN A 31 1.31 -0.67 19.41
CA ASN A 31 0.40 0.42 19.07
C ASN A 31 0.57 1.66 19.96
N ASP A 32 1.82 2.00 20.26
CA ASP A 32 2.20 3.17 21.05
C ASP A 32 2.39 4.36 20.10
N PHE A 33 1.36 5.21 19.99
CA PHE A 33 1.37 6.35 19.06
C PHE A 33 2.38 7.43 19.46
N ASP A 34 2.49 7.74 20.75
CA ASP A 34 3.38 8.80 21.21
C ASP A 34 4.84 8.40 21.06
N GLY A 35 5.17 7.14 21.39
CA GLY A 35 6.49 6.58 21.11
C GLY A 35 6.80 6.55 19.61
N TYR A 36 5.80 6.28 18.77
CA TYR A 36 5.94 6.33 17.33
C TYR A 36 6.26 7.75 16.83
N LYS A 37 5.47 8.76 17.24
CA LYS A 37 5.69 10.19 16.91
C LYS A 37 7.10 10.64 17.31
N ALA A 38 7.51 10.35 18.55
CA ALA A 38 8.81 10.75 19.07
C ALA A 38 9.98 10.17 18.26
N VAL A 39 9.90 8.90 17.87
CA VAL A 39 10.96 8.25 17.08
C VAL A 39 10.98 8.75 15.64
N ILE A 40 9.82 8.97 15.01
CA ILE A 40 9.72 9.53 13.65
C ILE A 40 10.41 10.90 13.58
N ASN A 41 10.18 11.77 14.55
CA ASN A 41 10.81 13.10 14.60
C ASN A 41 12.32 13.04 14.85
N ALA A 42 12.80 11.99 15.52
CA ALA A 42 14.22 11.80 15.82
C ALA A 42 14.99 11.01 14.75
N MET A 43 14.36 10.54 13.68
CA MET A 43 14.99 9.69 12.65
C MET A 43 15.45 10.38 11.34
N PRO A 44 15.11 11.66 11.00
CA PRO A 44 15.53 12.26 9.74
C PRO A 44 17.05 12.32 9.51
N ASP A 45 17.82 12.55 10.56
CA ASP A 45 19.29 12.57 10.52
C ASP A 45 19.88 11.25 10.01
N LEU A 46 19.31 10.11 10.40
CA LEU A 46 19.71 8.79 9.91
C LEU A 46 19.58 8.70 8.38
N PHE A 47 18.51 9.24 7.81
CA PHE A 47 18.29 9.24 6.37
C PHE A 47 19.21 10.23 5.65
N VAL A 48 19.54 11.37 6.26
CA VAL A 48 20.55 12.30 5.71
C VAL A 48 21.91 11.62 5.65
N CYS A 49 22.33 10.94 6.73
CA CYS A 49 23.61 10.23 6.80
C CYS A 49 23.70 9.03 5.83
N SER A 50 22.56 8.46 5.44
CA SER A 50 22.49 7.29 4.54
C SER A 50 22.30 7.67 3.06
N ASP A 51 22.50 8.94 2.71
CA ASP A 51 22.26 9.50 1.37
C ASP A 51 20.81 9.30 0.87
N GLN A 52 19.86 9.28 1.81
CA GLN A 52 18.42 9.15 1.56
C GLN A 52 17.72 10.49 1.80
N GLN A 53 18.20 11.55 1.14
CA GLN A 53 17.73 12.92 1.36
C GLN A 53 16.22 13.10 1.11
N ASN A 54 15.68 12.42 0.10
CA ASN A 54 14.23 12.45 -0.16
C ASN A 54 13.42 11.87 1.00
N TYR A 55 13.88 10.75 1.56
CA TYR A 55 13.24 10.16 2.74
C TYR A 55 13.36 11.08 3.95
N ALA A 56 14.52 11.70 4.17
CA ALA A 56 14.67 12.69 5.24
C ALA A 56 13.66 13.85 5.10
N ARG A 57 13.49 14.39 3.89
CA ARG A 57 12.54 15.48 3.61
C ARG A 57 11.08 15.07 3.82
N PHE A 58 10.68 13.90 3.33
CA PHE A 58 9.31 13.44 3.51
C PHE A 58 9.03 13.02 4.95
N LEU A 59 10.02 12.47 5.65
CA LEU A 59 9.89 12.07 7.04
C LEU A 59 9.72 13.26 7.97
N THR A 60 10.45 14.37 7.77
CA THR A 60 10.25 15.59 8.56
C THR A 60 8.87 16.19 8.32
N TYR A 61 8.42 16.23 7.07
CA TYR A 61 7.07 16.68 6.74
C TYR A 61 5.98 15.79 7.36
N PHE A 62 6.20 14.46 7.34
CA PHE A 62 5.31 13.50 7.97
C PHE A 62 5.29 13.67 9.49
N GLY A 63 6.44 13.89 10.13
CA GLY A 63 6.53 14.19 11.56
C GLY A 63 5.73 15.42 11.96
N TYR A 64 5.87 16.51 11.21
CA TYR A 64 5.06 17.72 11.40
C TYR A 64 3.56 17.45 11.29
N PHE A 65 3.14 16.65 10.31
CA PHE A 65 1.74 16.27 10.14
C PHE A 65 1.22 15.44 11.33
N LEU A 66 2.03 14.54 11.88
CA LEU A 66 1.65 13.74 13.05
C LEU A 66 1.48 14.59 14.31
N GLU A 67 2.28 15.66 14.48
CA GLU A 67 2.14 16.58 15.61
C GLU A 67 0.87 17.43 15.52
N HIS A 68 0.47 17.81 14.31
CA HIS A 68 -0.70 18.66 14.04
C HIS A 68 -1.89 17.86 13.49
N ILE A 69 -1.95 16.56 13.82
CA ILE A 69 -2.93 15.66 13.23
C ILE A 69 -4.35 16.01 13.65
N GLU A 70 -4.54 16.50 14.88
CA GLU A 70 -5.86 16.88 15.38
C GLU A 70 -6.37 18.19 14.75
N GLU A 71 -5.45 19.07 14.33
CA GLU A 71 -5.79 20.30 13.60
C GLU A 71 -6.18 20.01 12.14
N THR A 72 -5.43 19.11 11.49
CA THR A 72 -5.64 18.78 10.07
C THR A 72 -6.78 17.76 9.88
N HIS A 73 -6.92 16.81 10.80
CA HIS A 73 -7.85 15.68 10.74
C HIS A 73 -8.44 15.39 12.14
N PRO A 74 -9.40 16.20 12.61
CA PRO A 74 -9.96 16.08 13.95
C PRO A 74 -10.53 14.67 14.20
N GLY A 75 -10.17 14.08 15.35
CA GLY A 75 -10.57 12.72 15.72
C GLY A 75 -9.68 11.61 15.16
N ALA A 76 -8.72 11.91 14.28
CA ALA A 76 -7.77 10.92 13.79
C ALA A 76 -6.79 10.47 14.89
N GLU A 77 -6.40 11.35 15.80
CA GLU A 77 -5.51 10.99 16.93
C GLU A 77 -6.15 9.88 17.77
N LYS A 78 -7.45 10.00 18.07
CA LYS A 78 -8.21 8.98 18.80
C LYS A 78 -8.18 7.61 18.11
N LEU A 79 -8.29 7.58 16.77
CA LEU A 79 -8.23 6.33 16.00
C LEU A 79 -6.82 5.73 16.00
N LEU A 80 -5.77 6.55 15.95
CA LEU A 80 -4.39 6.11 16.01
C LEU A 80 -4.05 5.47 17.36
N HIS A 81 -4.48 6.10 18.46
CA HIS A 81 -4.38 5.50 19.79
C HIS A 81 -5.22 4.21 19.93
N ALA A 82 -6.36 4.12 19.26
CA ALA A 82 -7.23 2.94 19.32
C ALA A 82 -6.70 1.71 18.58
N GLY A 83 -5.68 1.85 17.71
CA GLY A 83 -5.14 0.70 16.96
C GLY A 83 -4.74 0.99 15.53
N ALA A 84 -5.02 2.17 14.98
CA ALA A 84 -4.93 2.37 13.53
C ALA A 84 -3.49 2.39 12.96
N ILE A 85 -2.47 2.42 13.82
CA ILE A 85 -1.05 2.44 13.41
C ILE A 85 -0.57 1.05 12.99
N SER A 86 -1.15 0.00 13.57
CA SER A 86 -0.68 -1.37 13.43
C SER A 86 -1.79 -2.36 13.11
N VAL A 87 -1.51 -3.28 12.20
CA VAL A 87 -2.43 -4.35 11.79
C VAL A 87 -1.75 -5.71 12.02
N ALA A 88 -2.54 -6.71 12.42
CA ALA A 88 -2.08 -8.08 12.56
C ALA A 88 -2.82 -9.00 11.58
N ARG A 89 -2.10 -9.92 10.92
CA ARG A 89 -2.70 -10.99 10.09
C ARG A 89 -3.12 -12.22 10.91
N SER A 90 -2.63 -12.34 12.14
CA SER A 90 -2.95 -13.43 13.06
C SER A 90 -2.97 -12.94 14.50
N HIS A 91 -3.58 -13.70 15.40
CA HIS A 91 -3.62 -13.40 16.84
C HIS A 91 -2.31 -13.70 17.60
N ILE A 92 -1.23 -14.01 16.89
CA ILE A 92 0.07 -14.29 17.50
C ILE A 92 0.66 -12.99 18.05
N PRO A 93 1.03 -12.93 19.34
CA PRO A 93 1.65 -11.74 19.93
C PRO A 93 2.94 -11.38 19.19
N GLY A 94 3.12 -10.10 18.85
CA GLY A 94 4.29 -9.59 18.14
C GLY A 94 4.26 -9.70 16.61
N ASN A 95 3.16 -10.21 16.02
CA ASN A 95 2.92 -10.26 14.57
C ASN A 95 2.23 -9.00 14.00
N ARG A 96 2.18 -7.93 14.78
CA ARG A 96 1.71 -6.61 14.31
C ARG A 96 2.78 -5.96 13.45
N CYS A 97 2.36 -5.34 12.36
CA CYS A 97 3.20 -4.48 11.56
C CYS A 97 2.43 -3.24 11.12
N HIS A 98 3.14 -2.32 10.49
CA HIS A 98 2.56 -1.05 10.07
C HIS A 98 1.40 -1.26 9.10
N THR A 99 0.32 -0.51 9.30
CA THR A 99 -0.86 -0.52 8.43
C THR A 99 -0.47 -0.28 6.98
N ASP A 100 0.38 0.71 6.71
CA ASP A 100 0.87 1.04 5.36
C ASP A 100 1.58 -0.15 4.69
N LYS A 101 2.56 -0.73 5.38
CA LYS A 101 3.26 -1.93 4.91
C LYS A 101 2.30 -3.08 4.59
N MET A 102 1.26 -3.28 5.40
CA MET A 102 0.26 -4.31 5.13
C MET A 102 -0.58 -4.00 3.90
N ILE A 103 -0.98 -2.74 3.70
CA ILE A 103 -1.71 -2.30 2.52
C ILE A 103 -0.85 -2.56 1.27
N GLU A 104 0.41 -2.14 1.30
CA GLU A 104 1.35 -2.36 0.19
C GLU A 104 1.55 -3.85 -0.10
N GLU A 105 1.88 -4.67 0.92
CA GLU A 105 2.07 -6.11 0.75
C GLU A 105 0.81 -6.79 0.19
N THR A 106 -0.37 -6.38 0.65
CA THR A 106 -1.65 -6.94 0.22
C THR A 106 -1.96 -6.54 -1.22
N ALA A 107 -1.76 -5.27 -1.57
CA ALA A 107 -1.91 -4.78 -2.94
C ALA A 107 -0.94 -5.49 -3.87
N MET A 108 0.34 -5.59 -3.49
CA MET A 108 1.37 -6.28 -4.27
C MET A 108 1.08 -7.76 -4.44
N LYS A 109 0.58 -8.45 -3.41
CA LYS A 109 0.14 -9.85 -3.51
C LYS A 109 -0.98 -9.99 -4.54
N TRP A 110 -1.95 -9.09 -4.54
CA TRP A 110 -3.05 -9.12 -5.49
C TRP A 110 -2.59 -8.79 -6.93
N LEU A 111 -1.74 -7.78 -7.09
CA LEU A 111 -1.14 -7.41 -8.38
C LEU A 111 -0.31 -8.57 -8.99
N LYS A 112 0.52 -9.19 -8.16
CA LYS A 112 1.51 -10.22 -8.56
C LYS A 112 0.96 -11.63 -8.55
N SER A 113 -0.30 -11.88 -8.16
CA SER A 113 -0.83 -13.24 -8.16
C SER A 113 -0.86 -13.79 -9.58
N LYS A 114 0.16 -14.58 -9.93
CA LYS A 114 0.26 -15.35 -11.17
C LYS A 114 -0.57 -16.62 -11.02
N SER A 115 -1.15 -17.07 -12.14
CA SER A 115 -1.72 -18.41 -12.25
C SER A 115 -0.62 -19.45 -12.02
N GLY A 116 -0.49 -19.97 -10.81
CA GLY A 116 0.20 -21.24 -10.56
C GLY A 116 -0.78 -22.38 -10.75
N SER A 117 -0.34 -23.44 -11.44
CA SER A 117 -1.05 -24.70 -11.73
C SER A 117 -2.22 -25.01 -10.77
N GLY A 118 -3.45 -24.94 -11.28
CA GLY A 118 -4.64 -25.51 -10.63
C GLY A 118 -5.57 -24.56 -9.86
N THR A 119 -5.21 -23.29 -9.61
CA THR A 119 -6.13 -22.35 -8.93
C THR A 119 -6.29 -21.06 -9.72
N SER A 120 -7.54 -20.64 -9.93
CA SER A 120 -7.93 -19.47 -10.72
C SER A 120 -7.08 -18.24 -10.39
N SER A 121 -6.44 -17.66 -11.40
CA SER A 121 -5.67 -16.43 -11.26
C SER A 121 -6.60 -15.22 -11.10
N VAL A 122 -6.63 -14.62 -9.92
CA VAL A 122 -7.55 -13.52 -9.58
C VAL A 122 -6.91 -12.13 -9.74
N GLY A 123 -5.57 -12.05 -9.84
CA GLY A 123 -4.84 -10.78 -9.92
C GLY A 123 -4.65 -10.22 -11.33
N ILE A 124 -4.22 -8.95 -11.39
CA ILE A 124 -3.98 -8.21 -12.65
C ILE A 124 -3.01 -8.96 -13.57
N CYS A 125 -1.92 -9.51 -13.04
CA CYS A 125 -0.98 -10.28 -13.84
C CYS A 125 -1.63 -11.53 -14.47
N GLY A 126 -2.54 -12.20 -13.75
CA GLY A 126 -3.30 -13.33 -14.27
C GLY A 126 -4.33 -12.94 -15.34
N ILE A 127 -4.95 -11.76 -15.21
CA ILE A 127 -5.87 -11.22 -16.22
C ILE A 127 -5.12 -10.83 -17.49
N THR A 128 -3.96 -10.17 -17.38
CA THR A 128 -3.21 -9.68 -18.54
C THR A 128 -2.40 -10.77 -19.23
N SER A 129 -1.90 -11.77 -18.50
CA SER A 129 -1.13 -12.87 -19.09
C SER A 129 -1.99 -13.97 -19.72
N ASN A 130 -3.29 -14.02 -19.40
CA ASN A 130 -4.23 -15.00 -19.94
C ASN A 130 -5.21 -14.32 -20.90
N TYR A 131 -5.05 -14.57 -22.20
CA TYR A 131 -5.91 -13.98 -23.23
C TYR A 131 -7.41 -14.22 -22.98
N GLY A 132 -7.81 -15.44 -22.58
CA GLY A 132 -9.20 -15.76 -22.29
C GLY A 132 -9.74 -15.09 -21.03
N ALA A 133 -8.90 -14.87 -20.02
CA ALA A 133 -9.27 -14.08 -18.83
C ALA A 133 -9.40 -12.59 -19.18
N SER A 134 -8.48 -12.05 -19.98
CA SER A 134 -8.50 -10.68 -20.48
C SER A 134 -9.78 -10.38 -21.29
N GLN A 135 -10.12 -11.25 -22.26
CA GLN A 135 -11.33 -11.10 -23.06
C GLN A 135 -12.60 -11.13 -22.19
N ARG A 136 -12.70 -12.06 -21.24
CA ARG A 136 -13.84 -12.10 -20.30
C ARG A 136 -13.91 -10.86 -19.40
N HIS A 137 -12.77 -10.38 -18.92
CA HIS A 137 -12.71 -9.16 -18.12
C HIS A 137 -13.22 -7.95 -18.91
N ILE A 138 -12.81 -7.85 -20.17
CA ILE A 138 -13.25 -6.80 -21.10
C ILE A 138 -14.75 -6.91 -21.41
N LEU A 139 -15.27 -8.11 -21.66
CA LEU A 139 -16.68 -8.33 -21.99
C LEU A 139 -17.62 -8.03 -20.81
N ILE A 140 -17.17 -8.29 -19.57
CA ILE A 140 -17.98 -8.11 -18.36
C ILE A 140 -17.76 -6.72 -17.73
N ALA A 141 -16.86 -5.89 -18.27
CA ALA A 141 -16.53 -4.57 -17.72
C ALA A 141 -17.76 -3.66 -17.52
N HIS A 142 -18.70 -3.66 -18.47
CA HIS A 142 -19.95 -2.91 -18.36
C HIS A 142 -20.80 -3.34 -17.17
N ALA A 143 -21.03 -4.64 -17.01
CA ALA A 143 -21.82 -5.19 -15.89
C ALA A 143 -21.15 -4.92 -14.53
N LYS A 144 -19.82 -4.87 -14.47
CA LYS A 144 -19.09 -4.44 -13.27
C LYS A 144 -19.31 -2.97 -12.95
N GLY A 145 -19.35 -2.11 -13.98
CA GLY A 145 -19.68 -0.70 -13.83
C GLY A 145 -21.08 -0.50 -13.23
N GLU A 146 -22.08 -1.19 -13.78
CA GLU A 146 -23.46 -1.15 -13.25
C GLU A 146 -23.56 -1.65 -11.80
N PHE A 147 -22.82 -2.70 -11.46
CA PHE A 147 -22.79 -3.23 -10.09
C PHE A 147 -22.21 -2.21 -9.11
N VAL A 148 -21.09 -1.58 -9.48
CA VAL A 148 -20.43 -0.55 -8.66
C VAL A 148 -21.35 0.65 -8.50
N GLU A 149 -22.01 1.11 -9.57
CA GLU A 149 -22.99 2.21 -9.53
C GLU A 149 -24.14 1.90 -8.56
N LYS A 150 -24.73 0.70 -8.64
CA LYS A 150 -25.77 0.26 -7.69
C LYS A 150 -25.26 0.23 -6.25
N MET A 151 -24.02 -0.19 -6.04
CA MET A 151 -23.38 -0.15 -4.72
C MET A 151 -23.24 1.27 -4.18
N TRP A 152 -22.76 2.22 -5.00
CA TRP A 152 -22.65 3.63 -4.62
C TRP A 152 -24.02 4.24 -4.29
N ASN A 153 -25.05 3.88 -5.06
CA ASN A 153 -26.43 4.29 -4.80
C ASN A 153 -26.97 3.72 -3.48
N MET A 154 -26.65 2.47 -3.13
CA MET A 154 -27.03 1.86 -1.84
C MET A 154 -26.33 2.51 -0.65
N VAL A 155 -25.09 2.99 -0.83
CA VAL A 155 -24.30 3.69 0.21
C VAL A 155 -24.75 5.15 0.38
N GLY A 156 -25.64 5.66 -0.49
CA GLY A 156 -26.12 7.05 -0.45
C GLY A 156 -25.13 8.07 -1.01
N CYS A 157 -24.03 7.60 -1.59
CA CYS A 157 -23.03 8.42 -2.25
C CYS A 157 -23.40 8.55 -3.73
N GLN A 158 -24.38 9.41 -4.04
CA GLN A 158 -24.70 9.76 -5.42
C GLN A 158 -23.54 10.58 -6.00
N SER A 159 -22.83 10.00 -6.96
CA SER A 159 -21.90 10.75 -7.78
C SER A 159 -22.70 11.45 -8.88
N ASN A 160 -22.63 12.77 -8.93
CA ASN A 160 -23.02 13.55 -10.10
C ASN A 160 -22.02 13.23 -11.23
N HIS A 161 -22.14 12.06 -11.85
CA HIS A 161 -21.10 11.46 -12.69
C HIS A 161 -21.21 11.80 -14.19
N SER A 162 -21.84 12.92 -14.54
CA SER A 162 -21.90 13.37 -15.94
C SER A 162 -20.56 13.90 -16.49
N GLU A 163 -19.56 14.17 -15.65
CA GLU A 163 -18.34 14.88 -16.08
C GLU A 163 -17.08 14.01 -16.25
N ASN A 164 -17.04 12.76 -15.76
CA ASN A 164 -15.82 11.94 -15.76
C ASN A 164 -16.00 10.53 -16.34
N GLN A 165 -16.87 10.36 -17.34
CA GLN A 165 -16.78 9.19 -18.20
C GLN A 165 -15.61 9.39 -19.17
N GLN A 166 -14.43 8.87 -18.84
CA GLN A 166 -13.38 8.68 -19.83
C GLN A 166 -13.88 7.65 -20.85
N ARG A 167 -14.56 8.12 -21.89
CA ARG A 167 -15.01 7.29 -23.01
C ARG A 167 -13.77 6.92 -23.81
N ASP A 168 -13.52 5.62 -23.98
CA ASP A 168 -12.51 5.16 -24.94
C ASP A 168 -13.04 5.50 -26.35
N LEU A 169 -12.45 6.53 -26.97
CA LEU A 169 -12.92 7.13 -28.22
C LEU A 169 -12.66 6.26 -29.46
N ARG A 170 -12.09 5.07 -29.28
CA ARG A 170 -11.76 4.17 -30.39
C ARG A 170 -12.84 3.10 -30.55
N PRO A 171 -13.60 3.09 -31.66
CA PRO A 171 -14.44 1.97 -32.02
C PRO A 171 -13.56 0.72 -32.13
N ARG A 172 -13.94 -0.36 -31.44
CA ARG A 172 -13.28 -1.65 -31.60
C ARG A 172 -13.61 -2.20 -32.98
N GLU A 173 -12.65 -2.19 -33.88
CA GLU A 173 -12.68 -3.04 -35.07
C GLU A 173 -12.51 -4.50 -34.63
N ILE A 174 -13.61 -5.13 -34.24
CA ILE A 174 -13.72 -6.59 -34.29
C ILE A 174 -14.62 -6.91 -35.48
N ILE A 175 -14.08 -6.73 -36.67
CA ILE A 175 -14.65 -7.29 -37.89
C ILE A 175 -13.90 -8.58 -38.18
N GLY A 176 -14.58 -9.72 -38.08
CA GLY A 176 -14.20 -10.88 -38.90
C GLY A 176 -13.67 -12.17 -38.25
N LEU A 177 -14.00 -12.52 -37.00
CA LEU A 177 -13.63 -13.85 -36.45
C LEU A 177 -14.81 -14.71 -35.95
N ARG A 178 -16.04 -14.41 -36.36
CA ARG A 178 -17.24 -15.19 -35.98
C ARG A 178 -17.83 -16.11 -37.06
N SER A 179 -17.15 -16.34 -38.19
CA SER A 179 -17.71 -17.15 -39.29
C SER A 179 -16.87 -18.33 -39.78
N LYS A 180 -15.86 -18.79 -39.04
CA LYS A 180 -15.12 -20.03 -39.38
C LYS A 180 -15.01 -21.01 -38.20
N CYS A 181 -16.15 -21.41 -37.66
CA CYS A 181 -16.28 -22.66 -36.88
C CYS A 181 -17.69 -23.22 -37.08
N SER A 182 -18.03 -23.55 -38.32
CA SER A 182 -19.08 -24.50 -38.67
C SER A 182 -18.81 -24.99 -40.10
N ALA A 183 -18.77 -26.31 -40.27
CA ALA A 183 -18.46 -27.08 -41.49
C ALA A 183 -16.96 -27.31 -41.80
N GLN A 184 -16.36 -28.31 -41.14
CA GLN A 184 -16.01 -29.61 -41.72
C GLN A 184 -15.53 -30.56 -40.61
#